data_AF-A0A7J2NMV3-F1
#
_entry.id   AF-A0A7J2NMV3-F1
#
_cell.length_a   1.000
_cell.length_b   1.000
_cell.length_c   1.000
_cell.angle_alpha   90.00
_cell.angle_beta   90.00
_cell.angle_gamma   90.00
#
_symmetry.space_group_name_H-M   'P 1'
#
loop_
_entity.id
_entity.type
_entity.pdbx_description
1 polymer ?
#
loop_
_entity_poly.entity_id
_entity_poly.type
_entity_poly.pdbx_seq_one_letter_code
_entity_poly.pdbx_strand_id
1 'polypeptide(L)'
;MVKKGILTADGDCIFHQISMTKYEAFNLKRDYDLDELARRHGFDVRQVEKVCRISDVLEDVSAIKFLRERLSLYGGTALTFIHSEKIYRLSVDLDFNYRHLDEKDWGETRKDIDAKLKELLYRQGYSSSDLAISASYPLARITVSYTNTLGTNDSFKLEIGYMRRIPVLKTESTEEFVHIGTHETFHVKTPAKEELFANKLCTLLYRGTPRDLFDVYRISKSKIDLEIFRKCSIIDSLMRGKPELHKLDIEKIVESINLDSNLRNVLQAEMLSKLDIDEMKEDVKEFSQKIMGYLTQNEINAIDRFYRLQQFEPNLIDNRGIFHSNIKDHPAIQRIAQKLSKEKKQD
;
A
#
# COMPACT_ATOMS: atom_id res chain seq x y z
N MET A 1 -13.41 10.51 -40.97
CA MET A 1 -13.36 11.42 -42.13
C MET A 1 -12.15 11.02 -42.96
N VAL A 2 -12.37 10.54 -44.20
CA VAL A 2 -11.33 9.99 -45.09
C VAL A 2 -10.34 11.11 -45.46
N LYS A 3 -9.05 10.97 -45.11
CA LYS A 3 -8.02 11.91 -45.57
C LYS A 3 -7.43 11.40 -46.90
N LYS A 4 -7.77 12.10 -47.98
CA LYS A 4 -7.10 12.00 -49.29
C LYS A 4 -5.68 12.55 -49.18
N GLY A 5 -4.69 11.77 -49.58
CA GLY A 5 -3.32 12.24 -49.79
C GLY A 5 -3.19 12.95 -51.14
N ILE A 6 -2.41 14.03 -51.17
CA ILE A 6 -1.99 14.73 -52.39
C ILE A 6 -0.68 14.08 -52.83
N LEU A 7 -0.65 13.53 -54.05
CA LEU A 7 0.54 13.03 -54.71
C LEU A 7 1.21 14.18 -55.47
N THR A 8 2.47 14.46 -55.20
CA THR A 8 3.35 15.27 -56.07
C THR A 8 4.26 14.36 -56.90
N ALA A 9 4.66 14.84 -58.07
CA ALA A 9 5.14 14.05 -59.20
C ALA A 9 6.60 13.54 -59.13
N ASP A 10 7.28 13.67 -57.99
CA ASP A 10 8.58 13.05 -57.76
C ASP A 10 8.46 12.15 -56.53
N GLY A 11 8.74 10.86 -56.72
CA GLY A 11 8.36 9.73 -55.86
C GLY A 11 9.08 9.63 -54.51
N ASP A 12 9.34 10.73 -53.83
CA ASP A 12 9.83 10.74 -52.46
C ASP A 12 8.66 10.98 -51.49
N CYS A 13 8.23 9.89 -50.87
CA CYS A 13 7.30 9.93 -49.76
C CYS A 13 8.00 10.55 -48.54
N ILE A 14 7.95 11.88 -48.43
CA ILE A 14 8.34 12.57 -47.20
C ILE A 14 7.33 12.17 -46.13
N PHE A 15 7.63 11.11 -45.38
CA PHE A 15 7.03 10.90 -44.08
C PHE A 15 7.30 12.18 -43.28
N HIS A 16 6.27 13.00 -43.09
CA HIS A 16 6.27 13.93 -41.97
C HIS A 16 6.40 13.06 -40.74
N GLN A 17 7.64 12.97 -40.23
CA GLN A 17 7.94 12.47 -38.91
C GLN A 17 7.21 13.43 -37.99
N ILE A 18 5.98 13.07 -37.62
CA ILE A 18 5.26 13.72 -36.52
C ILE A 18 6.24 13.62 -35.37
N SER A 19 6.79 14.76 -34.93
CA SER A 19 7.62 14.79 -33.74
C SER A 19 6.72 14.26 -32.62
N MET A 20 6.89 12.98 -32.26
CA MET A 20 6.37 12.49 -31.00
C MET A 20 6.82 13.52 -29.98
N THR A 21 5.87 14.11 -29.27
CA THR A 21 6.26 15.00 -28.19
C THR A 21 7.18 14.21 -27.26
N LYS A 22 8.15 14.85 -26.62
CA LYS A 22 9.11 14.21 -25.70
C LYS A 22 8.41 13.28 -24.67
N TYR A 23 7.11 13.46 -24.45
CA TYR A 23 6.23 12.80 -23.49
C TYR A 23 5.55 11.52 -23.99
N GLU A 24 5.15 11.45 -25.26
CA GLU A 24 4.69 10.20 -25.88
C GLU A 24 5.82 9.16 -25.91
N ALA A 25 7.08 9.61 -25.90
CA ALA A 25 8.25 8.75 -25.81
C ALA A 25 8.42 8.07 -24.44
N PHE A 26 7.79 8.58 -23.37
CA PHE A 26 7.96 8.08 -21.99
C PHE A 26 6.66 7.61 -21.32
N ASN A 27 5.53 7.51 -22.04
CA ASN A 27 4.24 7.04 -21.50
C ASN A 27 3.78 7.83 -20.26
N LEU A 28 3.97 9.15 -20.20
CA LEU A 28 3.38 9.97 -19.14
C LEU A 28 1.96 10.39 -19.53
N LYS A 29 1.00 10.27 -18.61
CA LYS A 29 -0.41 10.67 -18.85
C LYS A 29 -0.54 12.18 -19.05
N ARG A 30 0.32 12.97 -18.39
CA ARG A 30 0.31 14.43 -18.35
C ARG A 30 1.73 14.98 -18.51
N ASP A 31 1.83 16.25 -18.92
CA ASP A 31 3.09 17.00 -18.94
C ASP A 31 3.37 17.57 -17.54
N TYR A 32 4.46 17.12 -16.93
CA TYR A 32 4.88 17.54 -15.60
C TYR A 32 6.23 18.25 -15.67
N ASP A 33 6.36 19.38 -14.99
CA ASP A 33 7.67 19.94 -14.66
C ASP A 33 8.26 19.17 -13.47
N LEU A 34 8.86 18.01 -13.77
CA LEU A 34 9.37 17.08 -12.76
C LEU A 34 10.52 17.67 -11.95
N ASP A 35 11.37 18.51 -12.55
CA ASP A 35 12.49 19.15 -11.86
C ASP A 35 12.00 20.22 -10.87
N GLU A 36 10.97 20.99 -11.24
CA GLU A 36 10.31 21.91 -10.32
C GLU A 36 9.58 21.16 -9.19
N LEU A 37 8.84 20.09 -9.50
CA LEU A 37 8.18 19.27 -8.48
C LEU A 37 9.20 18.64 -7.52
N ALA A 38 10.31 18.11 -8.04
CA ALA A 38 11.40 17.55 -7.26
C ALA A 38 12.03 18.57 -6.32
N ARG A 39 12.35 19.78 -6.81
CA ARG A 39 12.89 20.87 -5.99
C ARG A 39 11.88 21.35 -4.95
N ARG A 40 10.62 21.54 -5.33
CA ARG A 40 9.55 22.02 -4.45
C ARG A 40 9.29 21.08 -3.28
N HIS A 41 9.21 19.78 -3.55
CA HIS A 41 8.91 18.79 -2.53
C HIS A 41 10.17 18.23 -1.86
N GLY A 42 11.36 18.47 -2.41
CA GLY A 42 12.64 18.06 -1.85
C GLY A 42 12.91 16.56 -2.02
N PHE A 43 12.53 15.97 -3.16
CA PHE A 43 12.71 14.55 -3.45
C PHE A 43 13.52 14.33 -4.73
N ASP A 44 14.04 13.12 -4.90
CA ASP A 44 14.68 12.70 -6.15
C ASP A 44 13.67 12.70 -7.31
N VAL A 45 14.08 13.27 -8.45
CA VAL A 45 13.22 13.45 -9.63
C VAL A 45 12.66 12.13 -10.17
N ARG A 46 13.41 11.02 -10.08
CA ARG A 46 12.93 9.70 -10.53
C ARG A 46 11.80 9.21 -9.63
N GLN A 47 11.90 9.46 -8.32
CA GLN A 47 10.83 9.11 -7.39
C GLN A 47 9.60 9.99 -7.59
N VAL A 48 9.77 11.29 -7.83
CA VAL A 48 8.65 12.20 -8.12
C VAL A 48 7.91 11.79 -9.39
N GLU A 49 8.64 11.46 -10.47
CA GLU A 49 8.03 10.94 -11.69
C GLU A 49 7.20 9.68 -11.41
N LYS A 50 7.75 8.73 -10.65
CA LYS A 50 7.06 7.51 -10.27
C LYS A 50 5.79 7.79 -9.46
N VAL A 51 5.85 8.74 -8.52
CA VAL A 51 4.67 9.12 -7.73
C VAL A 51 3.61 9.80 -8.60
N CYS A 52 3.99 10.62 -9.58
CA CYS A 52 3.04 11.18 -10.55
C CYS A 52 2.32 10.06 -11.31
N ARG A 53 3.05 9.06 -11.81
CA ARG A 53 2.48 7.91 -12.53
C ARG A 53 1.51 7.09 -11.67
N ILE A 54 1.87 6.76 -10.42
CA ILE A 54 0.92 6.03 -9.56
C ILE A 54 -0.29 6.88 -9.17
N SER A 55 -0.13 8.20 -9.08
CA SER A 55 -1.25 9.13 -8.81
C SER A 55 -2.20 9.17 -10.01
N ASP A 56 -1.67 9.20 -11.24
CA ASP A 56 -2.43 9.11 -12.49
C ASP A 56 -3.25 7.81 -12.59
N VAL A 57 -2.64 6.68 -12.22
CA VAL A 57 -3.29 5.35 -12.16
C VAL A 57 -4.36 5.33 -11.07
N LEU A 58 -4.06 5.83 -9.87
CA LEU A 58 -4.99 5.82 -8.75
C LEU A 58 -6.21 6.70 -9.02
N GLU A 59 -6.04 7.84 -9.68
CA GLU A 59 -7.12 8.70 -10.14
C GLU A 59 -8.06 7.94 -11.08
N ASP A 60 -7.52 7.25 -12.09
CA ASP A 60 -8.34 6.49 -13.05
C ASP A 60 -9.05 5.29 -12.37
N VAL A 61 -8.38 4.63 -11.41
CA VAL A 61 -9.01 3.60 -10.57
C VAL A 61 -10.19 4.18 -9.78
N SER A 62 -10.03 5.38 -9.22
CA SER A 62 -11.07 6.07 -8.45
C SER A 62 -12.26 6.50 -9.32
N ALA A 63 -12.03 6.82 -10.59
CA ALA A 63 -13.08 7.22 -11.53
C ALA A 63 -14.00 6.05 -11.92
N ILE A 64 -13.48 4.82 -11.96
CA ILE A 64 -14.26 3.63 -12.30
C ILE A 64 -14.98 3.08 -11.07
N LYS A 65 -16.31 3.28 -11.00
CA LYS A 65 -17.17 2.81 -9.88
C LYS A 65 -16.87 1.36 -9.46
N PHE A 66 -16.78 0.45 -10.43
CA PHE A 66 -16.51 -0.97 -10.16
C PHE A 66 -15.22 -1.19 -9.37
N LEU A 67 -14.14 -0.49 -9.73
CA LEU A 67 -12.84 -0.59 -9.07
C LEU A 67 -12.84 0.17 -7.75
N ARG A 68 -13.33 1.42 -7.73
CA ARG A 68 -13.41 2.26 -6.52
C ARG A 68 -14.12 1.57 -5.35
N GLU A 69 -15.20 0.86 -5.63
CA GLU A 69 -15.97 0.17 -4.57
C GLU A 69 -15.25 -1.09 -4.04
N ARG A 70 -14.46 -1.75 -4.88
CA ARG A 70 -13.82 -3.05 -4.62
C ARG A 70 -12.34 -2.97 -4.27
N LEU A 71 -11.67 -1.85 -4.49
CA LEU A 71 -10.25 -1.67 -4.19
C LEU A 71 -10.09 -0.59 -3.13
N SER A 72 -9.70 -1.02 -1.93
CA SER A 72 -9.29 -0.11 -0.86
C SER A 72 -7.80 0.11 -0.95
N LEU A 73 -7.35 1.34 -1.15
CA LEU A 73 -5.94 1.72 -1.07
C LEU A 73 -5.41 1.39 0.33
N TYR A 74 -4.18 0.92 0.39
CA TYR A 74 -3.53 0.44 1.60
C TYR A 74 -2.03 0.76 1.59
N GLY A 75 -1.30 0.22 2.56
CA GLY A 75 0.16 0.21 2.54
C GLY A 75 0.80 1.59 2.71
N GLY A 76 1.99 1.76 2.12
CA GLY A 76 2.79 2.98 2.24
C GLY A 76 2.14 4.20 1.58
N THR A 77 1.39 4.00 0.51
CA THR A 77 0.82 5.10 -0.29
C THR A 77 -0.37 5.71 0.42
N ALA A 78 -1.27 4.89 0.99
CA ALA A 78 -2.32 5.41 1.88
C ALA A 78 -1.73 6.13 3.10
N LEU A 79 -0.68 5.59 3.72
CA LEU A 79 -0.05 6.22 4.88
C LEU A 79 0.52 7.60 4.50
N THR A 80 1.31 7.67 3.44
CA THR A 80 2.06 8.87 3.04
C THR A 80 1.14 9.99 2.56
N PHE A 81 0.18 9.70 1.68
CA PHE A 81 -0.55 10.74 0.93
C PHE A 81 -1.93 11.07 1.50
N ILE A 82 -2.44 10.26 2.44
CA ILE A 82 -3.76 10.48 3.04
C ILE A 82 -3.64 10.72 4.54
N HIS A 83 -2.99 9.79 5.25
CA HIS A 83 -3.02 9.78 6.72
C HIS A 83 -1.86 10.53 7.38
N SER A 84 -0.91 11.06 6.61
CA SER A 84 0.21 11.85 7.12
C SER A 84 -0.04 13.35 6.92
N GLU A 85 0.16 14.14 7.98
CA GLU A 85 0.04 15.61 7.90
C GLU A 85 1.07 16.25 6.96
N LYS A 86 2.21 15.59 6.78
CA LYS A 86 3.32 16.04 5.93
C LYS A 86 3.99 14.84 5.27
N ILE A 87 4.38 15.01 4.01
CA ILE A 87 5.05 13.98 3.21
C ILE A 87 6.55 14.09 3.43
N TYR A 88 7.10 13.24 4.31
CA TYR A 88 8.54 13.19 4.60
C TYR A 88 9.26 12.04 3.91
N ARG A 89 8.51 11.05 3.42
CA ARG A 89 9.01 10.03 2.49
C ARG A 89 7.95 9.72 1.44
N LEU A 90 8.39 9.40 0.23
CA LEU A 90 7.51 8.91 -0.83
C LEU A 90 7.22 7.42 -0.64
N SER A 91 6.06 7.00 -1.15
CA SER A 91 5.70 5.62 -1.41
C SER A 91 5.40 5.50 -2.90
N VAL A 92 5.92 4.45 -3.54
CA VAL A 92 6.07 4.42 -5.00
C VAL A 92 5.40 3.22 -5.67
N ASP A 93 4.63 2.47 -4.90
CA ASP A 93 3.81 1.33 -5.34
C ASP A 93 2.35 1.58 -4.94
N LEU A 94 1.40 0.90 -5.58
CA LEU A 94 -0.01 0.91 -5.21
C LEU A 94 -0.39 -0.43 -4.60
N ASP A 95 -0.63 -0.44 -3.30
CA ASP A 95 -1.17 -1.60 -2.59
C ASP A 95 -2.67 -1.42 -2.37
N PHE A 96 -3.46 -2.43 -2.73
CA PHE A 96 -4.89 -2.48 -2.48
C PHE A 96 -5.26 -3.74 -1.70
N ASN A 97 -6.29 -3.62 -0.86
CA ASN A 97 -7.07 -4.77 -0.42
C ASN A 97 -8.36 -4.84 -1.23
N TYR A 98 -8.66 -6.02 -1.77
CA TYR A 98 -9.94 -6.29 -2.40
C TYR A 98 -11.06 -6.22 -1.36
N ARG A 99 -12.22 -5.67 -1.68
CA ARG A 99 -13.42 -5.65 -0.84
C ARG A 99 -14.53 -6.39 -1.55
N HIS A 100 -15.01 -7.45 -0.90
CA HIS A 100 -16.03 -8.30 -1.46
C HIS A 100 -17.41 -7.72 -1.17
N LEU A 101 -18.16 -7.36 -2.21
CA LEU A 101 -19.45 -6.68 -2.09
C LEU A 101 -20.64 -7.52 -2.57
N ASP A 102 -20.40 -8.45 -3.49
CA ASP A 102 -21.46 -9.16 -4.20
C ASP A 102 -21.54 -10.63 -3.74
N GLU A 103 -22.63 -11.31 -4.07
CA GLU A 103 -22.77 -12.77 -3.89
C GLU A 103 -21.96 -13.58 -4.94
N LYS A 104 -21.48 -12.91 -5.99
CA LYS A 104 -20.66 -13.51 -7.07
C LYS A 104 -19.37 -14.09 -6.51
N ASP A 105 -18.89 -15.20 -7.07
CA ASP A 105 -17.58 -15.73 -6.68
C ASP A 105 -16.47 -14.66 -6.81
N TRP A 106 -15.68 -14.52 -5.75
CA TRP A 106 -14.62 -13.52 -5.69
C TRP A 106 -13.49 -13.81 -6.68
N GLY A 107 -13.30 -15.06 -7.10
CA GLY A 107 -12.33 -15.47 -8.11
C GLY A 107 -12.71 -15.02 -9.52
N GLU A 108 -14.01 -15.00 -9.85
CA GLU A 108 -14.49 -14.36 -11.08
C GLU A 108 -14.35 -12.85 -11.03
N THR A 109 -14.71 -12.22 -9.92
CA THR A 109 -14.56 -10.77 -9.72
C THR A 109 -13.11 -10.31 -9.86
N ARG A 110 -12.16 -11.14 -9.40
CA ARG A 110 -10.72 -10.91 -9.62
C ARG A 110 -10.35 -10.82 -11.10
N LYS A 111 -10.90 -11.67 -11.97
CA LYS A 111 -10.62 -11.60 -13.42
C LYS A 111 -11.11 -10.28 -14.01
N ASP A 112 -12.29 -9.82 -13.57
CA ASP A 112 -12.87 -8.55 -14.00
C ASP A 112 -12.03 -7.35 -13.54
N ILE A 113 -11.49 -7.40 -12.31
CA ILE A 113 -10.55 -6.40 -11.78
C ILE A 113 -9.26 -6.38 -12.62
N ASP A 114 -8.64 -7.54 -12.84
CA ASP A 114 -7.39 -7.65 -13.61
C ASP A 114 -7.58 -7.12 -15.04
N ALA A 115 -8.72 -7.42 -15.69
CA ALA A 115 -9.02 -6.93 -17.03
C ALA A 115 -9.16 -5.39 -17.08
N LYS A 116 -9.88 -4.80 -16.12
CA LYS A 116 -10.07 -3.34 -16.05
C LYS A 116 -8.79 -2.58 -15.73
N LEU A 117 -7.94 -3.12 -14.84
CA LEU A 117 -6.64 -2.51 -14.55
C LEU A 117 -5.72 -2.53 -15.78
N LYS A 118 -5.73 -3.61 -16.56
CA LYS A 118 -4.99 -3.64 -17.84
C LYS A 118 -5.53 -2.62 -18.83
N GLU A 119 -6.84 -2.54 -18.99
CA GLU A 119 -7.49 -1.54 -19.87
C GLU A 119 -7.08 -0.11 -19.48
N LEU A 120 -7.07 0.21 -18.19
CA LEU A 120 -6.60 1.50 -17.68
C LEU A 120 -5.14 1.76 -18.06
N LEU A 121 -4.24 0.79 -17.80
CA LEU A 121 -2.83 0.93 -18.12
C LEU A 121 -2.60 1.09 -19.64
N TYR A 122 -3.33 0.34 -20.47
CA TYR A 122 -3.26 0.47 -21.93
C TYR A 122 -3.74 1.85 -22.42
N ARG A 123 -4.79 2.39 -21.80
CA ARG A 123 -5.25 3.76 -22.08
C ARG A 123 -4.24 4.84 -21.68
N GLN A 124 -3.40 4.57 -20.68
CA GLN A 124 -2.30 5.46 -20.28
C GLN A 124 -1.04 5.29 -21.14
N GLY A 125 -1.07 4.45 -22.18
CA GLY A 125 0.03 4.28 -23.13
C GLY A 125 0.98 3.12 -22.81
N TYR A 126 0.76 2.37 -21.74
CA TYR A 126 1.52 1.14 -21.49
C TYR A 126 1.12 0.05 -22.49
N SER A 127 2.07 -0.78 -22.89
CA SER A 127 1.85 -1.91 -23.79
C SER A 127 1.81 -3.23 -23.02
N SER A 128 1.40 -4.34 -23.66
CA SER A 128 1.46 -5.66 -23.02
C SER A 128 2.88 -6.08 -22.65
N SER A 129 3.90 -5.64 -23.38
CA SER A 129 5.31 -5.92 -23.08
C SER A 129 5.83 -5.17 -21.85
N ASP A 130 5.17 -4.08 -21.46
CA ASP A 130 5.52 -3.31 -20.26
C ASP A 130 4.98 -3.96 -18.99
N LEU A 131 4.04 -4.89 -19.10
CA LEU A 131 3.33 -5.48 -17.96
C LEU A 131 3.84 -6.89 -17.64
N ALA A 132 4.45 -7.05 -16.46
CA ALA A 132 4.72 -8.36 -15.89
C ALA A 132 3.65 -8.70 -14.84
N ILE A 133 2.78 -9.68 -15.13
CA ILE A 133 1.63 -10.03 -14.31
C ILE A 133 1.89 -11.32 -13.53
N SER A 134 1.82 -11.25 -12.22
CA SER A 134 1.81 -12.40 -11.31
C SER A 134 0.45 -12.49 -10.64
N ALA A 135 -0.47 -13.23 -11.27
CA ALA A 135 -1.82 -13.44 -10.77
C ALA A 135 -1.91 -14.75 -9.98
N SER A 136 -1.26 -14.80 -8.80
CA SER A 136 -1.37 -15.95 -7.88
C SER A 136 -2.33 -15.65 -6.73
N TYR A 137 -3.02 -16.64 -6.16
CA TYR A 137 -3.69 -16.42 -4.87
C TYR A 137 -2.65 -16.61 -3.76
N PRO A 138 -2.53 -15.72 -2.77
CA PRO A 138 -3.48 -14.69 -2.32
C PRO A 138 -3.32 -13.26 -2.88
N LEU A 139 -2.40 -13.03 -3.82
CA LEU A 139 -1.93 -11.70 -4.23
C LEU A 139 -1.85 -11.58 -5.76
N ALA A 140 -2.61 -10.66 -6.35
CA ALA A 140 -2.34 -10.25 -7.73
C ALA A 140 -1.30 -9.13 -7.73
N ARG A 141 -0.29 -9.23 -8.58
CA ARG A 141 0.71 -8.19 -8.81
C ARG A 141 0.82 -7.89 -10.29
N ILE A 142 0.80 -6.61 -10.65
CA ILE A 142 1.15 -6.11 -11.97
C ILE A 142 2.36 -5.20 -11.78
N THR A 143 3.50 -5.59 -12.31
CA THR A 143 4.67 -4.71 -12.42
C THR A 143 4.59 -4.00 -13.76
N VAL A 144 4.60 -2.67 -13.73
CA VAL A 144 4.54 -1.81 -14.91
C VAL A 144 5.92 -1.22 -15.15
N SER A 145 6.59 -1.66 -16.22
CA SER A 145 7.89 -1.15 -16.64
C SER A 145 7.73 0.07 -17.55
N TYR A 146 8.67 0.99 -17.49
CA TYR A 146 8.71 2.16 -18.38
C TYR A 146 10.13 2.72 -18.47
N THR A 147 10.40 3.52 -19.49
CA THR A 147 11.59 4.36 -19.54
C THR A 147 11.25 5.70 -18.91
N ASN A 148 12.00 6.10 -17.88
CA ASN A 148 11.81 7.38 -17.21
C ASN A 148 12.34 8.55 -18.05
N THR A 149 12.02 9.77 -17.63
CA THR A 149 12.43 11.01 -18.32
C THR A 149 13.95 11.24 -18.38
N LEU A 150 14.73 10.48 -17.60
CA LEU A 150 16.19 10.45 -17.65
C LEU A 150 16.74 9.35 -18.60
N GLY A 151 15.87 8.68 -19.37
CA GLY A 151 16.25 7.65 -20.35
C GLY A 151 16.65 6.31 -19.73
N THR A 152 16.30 6.06 -18.46
CA THR A 152 16.61 4.79 -17.78
C THR A 152 15.34 3.99 -17.51
N ASN A 153 15.44 2.66 -17.53
CA ASN A 153 14.31 1.80 -17.22
C ASN A 153 13.99 1.85 -15.72
N ASP A 154 12.70 1.92 -15.42
CA ASP A 154 12.16 1.89 -14.08
C ASP A 154 10.82 1.14 -14.06
N SER A 155 10.26 0.92 -12.87
CA SER A 155 8.96 0.27 -12.70
C SER A 155 8.25 0.68 -11.42
N PHE A 156 6.92 0.55 -11.44
CA PHE A 156 6.08 0.57 -10.23
C PHE A 156 5.18 -0.66 -10.20
N LYS A 157 4.65 -0.99 -9.02
CA LYS A 157 3.77 -2.15 -8.84
C LYS A 157 2.36 -1.72 -8.49
N LEU A 158 1.39 -2.47 -9.00
CA LEU A 158 0.05 -2.54 -8.47
C LEU A 158 -0.13 -3.91 -7.82
N GLU A 159 -0.48 -3.94 -6.54
CA GLU A 159 -0.70 -5.16 -5.76
C GLU A 159 -2.12 -5.19 -5.20
N ILE A 160 -2.77 -6.35 -5.27
CA ILE A 160 -4.13 -6.56 -4.76
C ILE A 160 -4.14 -7.78 -3.85
N GLY A 161 -4.32 -7.53 -2.56
CA GLY A 161 -4.48 -8.55 -1.54
C GLY A 161 -5.93 -9.03 -1.44
N TYR A 162 -6.16 -10.33 -1.60
CA TYR A 162 -7.51 -10.93 -1.52
C TYR A 162 -7.84 -11.57 -0.17
N MET A 163 -6.84 -11.73 0.72
CA MET A 163 -7.02 -12.34 2.06
C MET A 163 -7.59 -11.37 3.09
N ARG A 164 -7.38 -10.08 2.89
CA ARG A 164 -7.86 -8.99 3.75
C ARG A 164 -9.15 -8.40 3.17
N ARG A 165 -10.04 -9.25 2.67
CA ARG A 165 -11.28 -8.80 2.01
C ARG A 165 -12.41 -8.39 2.93
N ILE A 166 -12.23 -8.65 4.22
CA ILE A 166 -13.04 -8.15 5.31
C ILE A 166 -12.17 -7.10 6.02
N PRO A 167 -12.58 -5.82 6.11
CA PRO A 167 -11.84 -4.84 6.88
C PRO A 167 -11.85 -5.19 8.38
N VAL A 168 -10.90 -4.70 9.15
CA VAL A 168 -10.88 -4.95 10.60
C VAL A 168 -12.00 -4.17 11.28
N LEU A 169 -12.11 -2.88 10.96
CA LEU A 169 -13.13 -2.00 11.50
C LEU A 169 -14.42 -2.03 10.66
N LYS A 170 -15.56 -1.66 11.26
CA LYS A 170 -16.88 -1.67 10.59
C LYS A 170 -16.94 -0.77 9.37
N THR A 171 -16.25 0.36 9.42
CA THR A 171 -16.33 1.40 8.40
C THR A 171 -14.96 1.60 7.78
N GLU A 172 -14.89 1.48 6.47
CA GLU A 172 -13.81 2.09 5.70
C GLU A 172 -14.12 3.56 5.49
N SER A 173 -13.08 4.37 5.33
CA SER A 173 -13.22 5.77 4.99
C SER A 173 -13.07 5.99 3.48
N THR A 174 -13.68 7.08 3.03
CA THR A 174 -13.45 7.64 1.69
C THR A 174 -12.74 8.96 1.92
N GLU A 175 -11.45 8.97 1.62
CA GLU A 175 -10.56 10.08 1.95
C GLU A 175 -10.12 10.81 0.68
N GLU A 176 -9.81 12.08 0.82
CA GLU A 176 -9.20 12.86 -0.25
C GLU A 176 -7.74 12.43 -0.44
N PHE A 177 -7.38 12.17 -1.70
CA PHE A 177 -6.02 11.98 -2.16
C PHE A 177 -5.62 13.21 -2.99
N VAL A 178 -4.48 13.81 -2.65
CA VAL A 178 -3.93 14.96 -3.40
C VAL A 178 -2.92 14.45 -4.41
N HIS A 179 -3.18 14.67 -5.70
CA HIS A 179 -2.27 14.30 -6.76
C HIS A 179 -1.00 15.16 -6.70
N ILE A 180 0.18 14.57 -6.46
CA ILE A 180 1.43 15.34 -6.23
C ILE A 180 1.81 16.25 -7.43
N GLY A 181 1.55 15.77 -8.65
CA GLY A 181 1.88 16.49 -9.88
C GLY A 181 0.91 17.62 -10.23
N THR A 182 -0.41 17.38 -10.18
CA THR A 182 -1.44 18.34 -10.60
C THR A 182 -2.04 19.18 -9.47
N HIS A 183 -1.86 18.74 -8.21
CA HIS A 183 -2.54 19.27 -7.02
C HIS A 183 -4.07 19.11 -7.04
N GLU A 184 -4.62 18.36 -8.00
CA GLU A 184 -6.03 17.99 -8.03
C GLU A 184 -6.33 16.97 -6.93
N THR A 185 -7.54 17.04 -6.38
CA THR A 185 -8.01 16.11 -5.36
C THR A 185 -9.04 15.15 -5.93
N PHE A 186 -8.95 13.89 -5.50
CA PHE A 186 -9.95 12.88 -5.80
C PHE A 186 -10.12 11.94 -4.61
N HIS A 187 -11.25 11.24 -4.56
CA HIS A 187 -11.59 10.43 -3.40
C HIS A 187 -11.22 8.96 -3.60
N VAL A 188 -10.58 8.37 -2.59
CA VAL A 188 -10.22 6.95 -2.60
C VAL A 188 -10.73 6.25 -1.36
N LYS A 189 -11.09 4.97 -1.52
CA LYS A 189 -11.44 4.12 -0.39
C LYS A 189 -10.17 3.68 0.32
N THR A 190 -10.13 3.77 1.64
CA THR A 190 -8.98 3.37 2.47
C THR A 190 -9.50 2.98 3.87
N PRO A 191 -8.80 2.14 4.64
CA PRO A 191 -9.19 1.90 6.03
C PRO A 191 -9.01 3.17 6.87
N ALA A 192 -9.71 3.20 8.00
CA ALA A 192 -9.45 4.21 9.02
C ALA A 192 -7.98 4.18 9.47
N LYS A 193 -7.47 5.35 9.88
CA LYS A 193 -6.05 5.53 10.22
C LYS A 193 -5.53 4.51 11.23
N GLU A 194 -6.30 4.18 12.26
CA GLU A 194 -5.89 3.22 13.30
C GLU A 194 -5.69 1.80 12.75
N GLU A 195 -6.52 1.35 11.81
CA GLU A 195 -6.36 0.04 11.15
C GLU A 195 -5.11 0.02 10.26
N LEU A 196 -4.92 1.07 9.46
CA LEU A 196 -3.74 1.17 8.60
C LEU A 196 -2.44 1.27 9.42
N PHE A 197 -2.44 2.06 10.49
CA PHE A 197 -1.27 2.26 11.33
C PHE A 197 -0.94 0.99 12.11
N ALA A 198 -1.95 0.27 12.61
CA ALA A 198 -1.76 -1.02 13.26
C ALA A 198 -1.06 -2.02 12.33
N ASN A 199 -1.44 -2.02 11.05
CA ASN A 199 -0.74 -2.82 10.05
C ASN A 199 0.73 -2.42 9.88
N LYS A 200 1.05 -1.13 9.95
CA LYS A 200 2.44 -0.64 9.88
C LYS A 200 3.25 -1.08 11.08
N LEU A 201 2.71 -0.96 12.29
CA LEU A 201 3.34 -1.49 13.51
C LEU A 201 3.62 -2.99 13.38
N CYS A 202 2.62 -3.79 13.03
CA CYS A 202 2.84 -5.22 12.89
C CYS A 202 3.75 -5.56 11.69
N THR A 203 3.85 -4.72 10.66
CA THR A 203 4.82 -4.93 9.57
C THR A 203 6.25 -4.73 10.07
N LEU A 204 6.50 -3.66 10.82
CA LEU A 204 7.77 -3.45 11.50
C LEU A 204 8.13 -4.65 12.39
N LEU A 205 7.22 -5.03 13.30
CA LEU A 205 7.54 -6.04 14.32
C LEU A 205 7.78 -7.45 13.77
N TYR A 206 7.29 -7.76 12.56
CA TYR A 206 7.48 -9.08 11.95
C TYR A 206 8.50 -9.09 10.80
N ARG A 207 8.91 -7.92 10.28
CA ARG A 207 9.82 -7.81 9.13
C ARG A 207 11.11 -7.06 9.44
N GLY A 208 11.07 -6.03 10.27
CA GLY A 208 12.24 -5.27 10.73
C GLY A 208 12.96 -4.49 9.62
N THR A 209 12.27 -3.69 8.79
CA THR A 209 12.93 -2.86 7.76
C THR A 209 13.02 -1.39 8.14
N PRO A 210 14.00 -0.64 7.62
CA PRO A 210 14.14 0.80 7.91
C PRO A 210 12.94 1.63 7.43
N ARG A 211 12.28 1.25 6.33
CA ARG A 211 11.04 1.94 5.90
C ARG A 211 9.91 1.75 6.89
N ASP A 212 9.75 0.53 7.42
CA ASP A 212 8.75 0.24 8.43
C ASP A 212 9.08 0.96 9.76
N LEU A 213 10.37 1.06 10.11
CA LEU A 213 10.82 1.82 11.29
C LEU A 213 10.45 3.30 11.14
N PHE A 214 10.72 3.90 9.98
CA PHE A 214 10.34 5.28 9.70
C PHE A 214 8.83 5.48 9.78
N ASP A 215 8.03 4.58 9.20
CA ASP A 215 6.57 4.66 9.26
C ASP A 215 6.06 4.64 10.70
N VAL A 216 6.55 3.74 11.54
CA VAL A 216 6.13 3.65 12.94
C VAL A 216 6.63 4.84 13.75
N TYR A 217 7.82 5.37 13.46
CA TYR A 217 8.29 6.63 14.04
C TYR A 217 7.35 7.80 13.70
N ARG A 218 6.87 7.89 12.46
CA ARG A 218 5.87 8.90 12.08
C ARG A 218 4.55 8.71 12.81
N ILE A 219 4.11 7.46 12.96
CA ILE A 219 2.88 7.10 13.66
C ILE A 219 2.97 7.44 15.15
N SER A 220 4.11 7.21 15.81
CA SER A 220 4.28 7.50 17.25
C SER A 220 4.13 8.98 17.59
N LYS A 221 4.38 9.87 16.62
CA LYS A 221 4.19 11.33 16.74
C LYS A 221 2.80 11.81 16.31
N SER A 222 1.94 10.92 15.83
CA SER A 222 0.61 11.26 15.31
C SER A 222 -0.48 11.16 16.39
N LYS A 223 -1.61 11.85 16.18
CA LYS A 223 -2.79 11.76 17.05
C LYS A 223 -3.69 10.60 16.61
N ILE A 224 -3.73 9.53 17.41
CA ILE A 224 -4.57 8.35 17.17
C ILE A 224 -5.31 7.90 18.42
N ASP A 225 -6.43 7.21 18.23
CA ASP A 225 -7.06 6.46 19.31
C ASP A 225 -6.21 5.21 19.62
N LEU A 226 -5.48 5.26 20.73
CA LEU A 226 -4.58 4.18 21.15
C LEU A 226 -5.34 2.88 21.48
N GLU A 227 -6.60 2.95 21.91
CA GLU A 227 -7.38 1.75 22.21
C GLU A 227 -7.79 1.03 20.91
N ILE A 228 -8.33 1.78 19.94
CA ILE A 228 -8.70 1.24 18.62
C ILE A 228 -7.45 0.73 17.89
N PHE A 229 -6.35 1.49 17.91
CA PHE A 229 -5.08 1.09 17.32
C PHE A 229 -4.53 -0.21 17.93
N ARG A 230 -4.54 -0.33 19.26
CA ARG A 230 -4.10 -1.54 19.96
C ARG A 230 -4.96 -2.74 19.60
N LYS A 231 -6.29 -2.58 19.57
CA LYS A 231 -7.24 -3.62 19.15
C LYS A 231 -7.00 -4.06 17.70
N CYS A 232 -6.79 -3.12 16.79
CA CYS A 232 -6.45 -3.42 15.39
C CYS A 232 -5.10 -4.14 15.27
N SER A 233 -4.11 -3.78 16.11
CA SER A 233 -2.78 -4.43 16.12
C SER A 233 -2.86 -5.89 16.54
N ILE A 234 -3.73 -6.21 17.52
CA ILE A 234 -4.01 -7.61 17.88
C ILE A 234 -4.56 -8.35 16.66
N ILE A 235 -5.60 -7.82 16.02
CA ILE A 235 -6.23 -8.46 14.86
C ILE A 235 -5.24 -8.64 13.69
N ASP A 236 -4.44 -7.63 13.35
CA ASP A 236 -3.43 -7.71 12.29
C ASP A 236 -2.37 -8.78 12.60
N SER A 237 -1.93 -8.88 13.87
CA SER A 237 -0.95 -9.88 14.30
C SER A 237 -1.43 -11.32 14.09
N LEU A 238 -2.73 -11.60 14.32
CA LEU A 238 -3.32 -12.92 14.09
C LEU A 238 -3.29 -13.34 12.61
N MET A 239 -3.14 -12.38 11.68
CA MET A 239 -3.00 -12.65 10.25
C MET A 239 -1.57 -13.04 9.84
N ARG A 240 -0.58 -12.92 10.74
CA ARG A 240 0.85 -13.13 10.44
C ARG A 240 1.36 -14.50 10.87
N GLY A 241 0.73 -15.13 11.87
CA GLY A 241 1.21 -16.37 12.46
C GLY A 241 2.23 -16.12 13.57
N LYS A 242 3.08 -17.11 13.89
CA LYS A 242 4.06 -16.99 14.98
C LYS A 242 5.18 -15.99 14.61
N PRO A 243 5.82 -15.35 15.60
CA PRO A 243 5.53 -15.40 17.04
C PRO A 243 4.25 -14.62 17.41
N GLU A 244 3.74 -14.87 18.61
CA GLU A 244 2.56 -14.19 19.14
C GLU A 244 2.90 -12.73 19.49
N LEU A 245 1.95 -11.81 19.29
CA LEU A 245 2.20 -10.37 19.43
C LEU A 245 2.83 -9.98 20.78
N HIS A 246 2.27 -10.48 21.88
CA HIS A 246 2.74 -10.18 23.24
C HIS A 246 4.01 -10.94 23.65
N LYS A 247 4.54 -11.80 22.77
CA LYS A 247 5.78 -12.59 22.97
C LYS A 247 6.94 -12.11 22.08
N LEU A 248 6.74 -11.03 21.33
CA LEU A 248 7.77 -10.42 20.50
C LEU A 248 8.82 -9.69 21.35
N ASP A 249 10.08 -9.89 21.00
CA ASP A 249 11.20 -9.14 21.57
C ASP A 249 11.39 -7.84 20.78
N ILE A 250 10.61 -6.82 21.15
CA ILE A 250 10.56 -5.52 20.46
C ILE A 250 11.94 -4.87 20.41
N GLU A 251 12.66 -4.90 21.52
CA GLU A 251 13.99 -4.30 21.64
C GLU A 251 14.94 -4.94 20.62
N LYS A 252 15.06 -6.27 20.64
CA LYS A 252 15.91 -6.98 19.68
C LYS A 252 15.53 -6.70 18.24
N ILE A 253 14.23 -6.64 17.92
CA ILE A 253 13.76 -6.34 16.57
C ILE A 253 14.19 -4.95 16.14
N VAL A 254 13.90 -3.92 16.93
CA VAL A 254 14.17 -2.52 16.60
C VAL A 254 15.67 -2.24 16.54
N GLU A 255 16.44 -2.76 17.50
CA GLU A 255 17.89 -2.55 17.54
C GLU A 255 18.61 -3.17 16.34
N SER A 256 18.07 -4.25 15.77
CA SER A 256 18.65 -4.91 14.59
C SER A 256 18.53 -4.11 13.29
N ILE A 257 17.71 -3.06 13.25
CA ILE A 257 17.40 -2.31 12.04
C ILE A 257 18.52 -1.31 11.75
N ASN A 258 18.94 -1.22 10.50
CA ASN A 258 19.95 -0.27 10.03
C ASN A 258 19.41 0.56 8.85
N LEU A 259 19.88 1.80 8.71
CA LEU A 259 19.56 2.63 7.55
C LEU A 259 20.17 2.04 6.29
N ASP A 260 19.35 1.88 5.26
CA ASP A 260 19.79 1.41 3.94
C ASP A 260 19.44 2.42 2.83
N SER A 261 19.82 2.10 1.59
CA SER A 261 19.47 2.91 0.42
C SER A 261 17.97 2.88 0.12
N ASN A 262 17.25 1.81 0.52
CA ASN A 262 15.82 1.70 0.26
C ASN A 262 15.02 2.79 0.95
N LEU A 263 15.37 3.14 2.19
CA LEU A 263 14.77 4.30 2.87
C LEU A 263 15.33 5.63 2.35
N ARG A 264 16.66 5.76 2.23
CA ARG A 264 17.31 7.03 1.84
C ARG A 264 16.80 7.58 0.51
N ASN A 265 16.61 6.72 -0.49
CA ASN A 265 16.20 7.13 -1.83
C ASN A 265 14.79 7.71 -1.90
N VAL A 266 13.94 7.44 -0.91
CA VAL A 266 12.54 7.92 -0.87
C VAL A 266 12.30 8.98 0.19
N LEU A 267 13.32 9.33 0.98
CA LEU A 267 13.20 10.38 2.00
C LEU A 267 13.33 11.77 1.39
N GLN A 268 12.64 12.73 2.00
CA GLN A 268 12.80 14.13 1.68
C GLN A 268 14.21 14.57 2.09
N ALA A 269 14.90 15.35 1.24
CA ALA A 269 16.29 15.74 1.46
C ALA A 269 16.52 16.43 2.83
N GLU A 270 15.62 17.33 3.22
CA GLU A 270 15.69 18.00 4.52
C GLU A 270 15.51 17.00 5.67
N MET A 271 14.54 16.08 5.57
CA MET A 271 14.33 15.04 6.57
C MET A 271 15.54 14.11 6.67
N LEU A 272 16.14 13.73 5.53
CA LEU A 272 17.32 12.88 5.50
C LEU A 272 18.51 13.55 6.23
N SER A 273 18.69 14.86 6.07
CA SER A 273 19.76 15.60 6.75
C SER A 273 19.61 15.69 8.27
N LYS A 274 18.38 15.55 8.77
CA LYS A 274 18.02 15.63 10.20
C LYS A 274 17.77 14.25 10.82
N LEU A 275 17.96 13.19 10.06
CA LEU A 275 17.58 11.84 10.48
C LEU A 275 18.57 11.31 11.51
N ASP A 276 18.10 11.09 12.74
CA ASP A 276 18.81 10.33 13.76
C ASP A 276 18.15 8.96 13.90
N ILE A 277 18.86 7.90 13.48
CA ILE A 277 18.31 6.54 13.57
C ILE A 277 18.22 6.06 15.02
N ASP A 278 19.12 6.47 15.89
CA ASP A 278 19.13 6.02 17.29
C ASP A 278 17.97 6.66 18.05
N GLU A 279 17.69 7.95 17.80
CA GLU A 279 16.47 8.61 18.27
C GLU A 279 15.21 7.89 17.75
N MET A 280 15.16 7.60 16.44
CA MET A 280 14.02 6.91 15.85
C MET A 280 13.79 5.52 16.48
N LYS A 281 14.86 4.77 16.72
CA LYS A 281 14.78 3.46 17.37
C LYS A 281 14.24 3.59 18.79
N GLU A 282 14.74 4.54 19.57
CA GLU A 282 14.29 4.76 20.93
C GLU A 282 12.80 5.11 20.98
N ASP A 283 12.35 6.07 20.17
CA ASP A 283 10.95 6.48 20.09
C ASP A 283 10.03 5.32 19.66
N VAL A 284 10.46 4.52 18.68
CA VAL A 284 9.67 3.39 18.19
C VAL A 284 9.63 2.26 19.21
N LYS A 285 10.72 2.00 19.91
CA LYS A 285 10.81 1.02 21.00
C LYS A 285 9.87 1.41 22.13
N GLU A 286 9.96 2.64 22.64
CA GLU A 286 9.09 3.14 23.71
C GLU A 286 7.61 3.06 23.30
N PHE A 287 7.27 3.57 22.11
CA PHE A 287 5.91 3.53 21.60
C PHE A 287 5.37 2.11 21.48
N SER A 288 6.14 1.20 20.88
CA SER A 288 5.71 -0.19 20.67
C SER A 288 5.55 -0.95 21.99
N GLN A 289 6.49 -0.76 22.93
CA GLN A 289 6.42 -1.35 24.27
C GLN A 289 5.22 -0.82 25.06
N LYS A 290 4.93 0.48 24.98
CA LYS A 290 3.74 1.09 25.59
C LYS A 290 2.45 0.45 25.07
N ILE A 291 2.32 0.24 23.76
CA ILE A 291 1.15 -0.41 23.16
C ILE A 291 1.00 -1.85 23.66
N MET A 292 2.09 -2.61 23.77
CA MET A 292 2.04 -3.97 24.34
C MET A 292 1.72 -3.97 25.83
N GLY A 293 2.23 -3.00 26.60
CA GLY A 293 1.93 -2.84 28.02
C GLY A 293 0.47 -2.49 28.31
N TYR A 294 -0.27 -1.99 27.32
CA TYR A 294 -1.70 -1.71 27.43
C TYR A 294 -2.61 -2.88 27.03
N LEU A 295 -2.06 -4.03 26.67
CA LEU A 295 -2.87 -5.23 26.44
C LEU A 295 -3.57 -5.65 27.73
N THR A 296 -4.87 -5.85 27.65
CA THR A 296 -5.67 -6.36 28.77
C THR A 296 -5.50 -7.87 28.91
N GLN A 297 -5.84 -8.41 30.09
CA GLN A 297 -5.82 -9.86 30.30
C GLN A 297 -6.73 -10.61 29.31
N ASN A 298 -7.89 -10.04 28.96
CA ASN A 298 -8.80 -10.65 27.99
C ASN A 298 -8.20 -10.72 26.58
N GLU A 299 -7.46 -9.68 26.18
CA GLU A 299 -6.79 -9.63 24.88
C GLU A 299 -5.60 -10.58 24.81
N ILE A 300 -4.80 -10.67 25.87
CA ILE A 300 -3.73 -11.68 25.99
C ILE A 300 -4.35 -13.08 25.90
N ASN A 301 -5.43 -13.33 26.65
CA ASN A 301 -6.17 -14.59 26.58
C ASN A 301 -6.71 -14.87 25.17
N ALA A 302 -7.17 -13.85 24.44
CA ALA A 302 -7.63 -14.00 23.06
C ALA A 302 -6.50 -14.46 22.13
N ILE A 303 -5.33 -13.83 22.25
CA ILE A 303 -4.12 -14.19 21.50
C ILE A 303 -3.71 -15.63 21.84
N ASP A 304 -3.51 -15.95 23.12
CA ASP A 304 -3.09 -17.27 23.57
C ASP A 304 -4.08 -18.37 23.14
N ARG A 305 -5.39 -18.12 23.23
CA ARG A 305 -6.41 -19.07 22.78
C ARG A 305 -6.36 -19.28 21.27
N PHE A 306 -6.10 -18.25 20.48
CA PHE A 306 -5.91 -18.43 19.04
C PHE A 306 -4.72 -19.34 18.73
N TYR A 307 -3.55 -19.10 19.33
CA TYR A 307 -2.37 -19.93 19.03
C TYR A 307 -2.44 -21.33 19.65
N ARG A 308 -3.07 -21.50 20.82
CA ARG A 308 -3.21 -22.81 21.46
C ARG A 308 -4.39 -23.62 20.93
N LEU A 309 -5.54 -23.02 20.71
CA LEU A 309 -6.79 -23.74 20.39
C LEU A 309 -7.27 -23.50 18.95
N GLN A 310 -6.60 -22.63 18.17
CA GLN A 310 -7.03 -22.23 16.82
C GLN A 310 -8.44 -21.61 16.82
N GLN A 311 -8.86 -21.07 17.96
CA GLN A 311 -10.15 -20.41 18.16
C GLN A 311 -9.96 -18.90 18.12
N PHE A 312 -10.62 -18.24 17.17
CA PHE A 312 -10.66 -16.78 17.09
C PHE A 312 -11.95 -16.25 17.71
N GLU A 313 -11.82 -15.59 18.86
CA GLU A 313 -12.92 -14.99 19.61
C GLU A 313 -12.77 -13.46 19.70
N PRO A 314 -13.24 -12.72 18.69
CA PRO A 314 -13.07 -11.26 18.63
C PRO A 314 -13.69 -10.52 19.83
N ASN A 315 -14.72 -11.09 20.48
CA ASN A 315 -15.38 -10.49 21.65
C ASN A 315 -14.47 -10.38 22.89
N LEU A 316 -13.40 -11.18 22.97
CA LEU A 316 -12.39 -11.04 24.01
C LEU A 316 -11.48 -9.82 23.79
N ILE A 317 -11.40 -9.35 22.54
CA ILE A 317 -10.61 -8.18 22.15
C ILE A 317 -11.50 -6.93 22.19
N ASP A 318 -12.72 -7.02 21.67
CA ASP A 318 -13.66 -5.91 21.68
C ASP A 318 -15.09 -6.36 21.96
N ASN A 319 -15.68 -5.82 23.02
CA ASN A 319 -17.07 -6.02 23.41
C ASN A 319 -17.98 -4.82 23.05
N ARG A 320 -17.43 -3.75 22.48
CA ARG A 320 -18.19 -2.53 22.11
C ARG A 320 -18.67 -2.56 20.66
N GLY A 321 -18.23 -3.54 19.87
CA GLY A 321 -18.61 -3.70 18.48
C GLY A 321 -17.96 -2.67 17.56
N ILE A 322 -16.65 -2.44 17.66
CA ILE A 322 -15.91 -1.60 16.70
C ILE A 322 -15.48 -2.38 15.45
N PHE A 323 -15.34 -3.70 15.57
CA PHE A 323 -14.93 -4.56 14.46
C PHE A 323 -16.06 -4.83 13.48
N HIS A 324 -15.67 -5.08 12.22
CA HIS A 324 -16.59 -5.49 11.16
C HIS A 324 -17.44 -6.69 11.59
N SER A 325 -18.73 -6.73 11.18
CA SER A 325 -19.68 -7.76 11.62
C SER A 325 -19.19 -9.19 11.33
N ASN A 326 -18.49 -9.35 10.20
CA ASN A 326 -17.96 -10.62 9.73
C ASN A 326 -16.50 -10.85 10.16
N ILE A 327 -15.98 -10.12 11.15
CA ILE A 327 -14.56 -10.23 11.54
C ILE A 327 -14.19 -11.66 11.93
N LYS A 328 -15.10 -12.40 12.58
CA LYS A 328 -14.90 -13.81 12.99
C LYS A 328 -14.53 -14.72 11.81
N ASP A 329 -14.97 -14.37 10.61
CA ASP A 329 -14.72 -15.10 9.38
C ASP A 329 -13.56 -14.52 8.56
N HIS A 330 -12.69 -13.72 9.18
CA HIS A 330 -11.57 -13.07 8.49
C HIS A 330 -10.66 -14.11 7.81
N PRO A 331 -10.54 -14.10 6.47
CA PRO A 331 -9.90 -15.19 5.73
C PRO A 331 -8.43 -15.40 6.09
N ALA A 332 -7.69 -14.30 6.33
CA ALA A 332 -6.28 -14.40 6.71
C ALA A 332 -6.10 -15.10 8.07
N ILE A 333 -7.00 -14.83 9.03
CA ILE A 333 -6.94 -15.41 10.37
C ILE A 333 -7.30 -16.90 10.29
N GLN A 334 -8.35 -17.25 9.54
CA GLN A 334 -8.73 -18.64 9.30
C GLN A 334 -7.59 -19.45 8.65
N ARG A 335 -6.90 -18.87 7.66
CA ARG A 335 -5.75 -19.50 7.01
C ARG A 335 -4.61 -19.77 7.99
N ILE A 336 -4.31 -18.82 8.87
CA ILE A 336 -3.28 -19.02 9.91
C ILE A 336 -3.74 -20.09 10.91
N ALA A 337 -4.99 -20.09 11.34
CA ALA A 337 -5.54 -21.11 12.24
C ALA A 337 -5.41 -22.53 11.64
N GLN A 338 -5.74 -22.68 10.36
CA GLN A 338 -5.57 -23.94 9.63
C GLN A 338 -4.10 -24.37 9.54
N LYS A 339 -3.18 -23.43 9.32
CA LYS A 339 -1.73 -23.70 9.28
C LYS A 339 -1.24 -24.21 10.64
N LEU A 340 -1.59 -23.51 11.73
CA LEU A 340 -1.24 -23.91 13.10
C LEU A 340 -1.81 -25.28 13.48
N SER A 341 -3.03 -25.61 13.05
CA SER A 341 -3.64 -26.92 13.28
C SER A 341 -2.89 -28.06 12.58
N LYS A 342 -2.35 -27.81 11.38
CA LYS A 342 -1.56 -28.81 10.65
C LYS A 342 -0.21 -29.06 11.30
N GLU A 343 0.48 -28.02 11.75
CA GLU A 343 1.76 -28.12 12.46
C GLU A 343 1.61 -28.97 13.74
N LYS A 344 0.54 -28.74 14.52
CA LYS A 344 0.24 -29.53 15.73
C LYS A 344 -0.05 -31.01 15.54
N LYS A 345 -0.40 -31.44 14.32
CA LYS A 345 -0.64 -32.86 14.02
C LYS A 345 0.64 -33.59 13.59
N GLN A 346 1.71 -32.85 13.32
CA GLN A 346 3.00 -33.36 12.89
C GLN A 346 4.00 -33.47 14.06
N ASP A 347 3.78 -32.68 15.11
CA ASP A 347 4.38 -32.83 16.45
C ASP A 347 3.63 -33.89 17.26
#